data_AF-A0AAP7LTN0-F1
#
_entry.id   AF-A0AAP7LTN0-F1
#
_cell.length_a   1.000
_cell.length_b   1.000
_cell.length_c   1.000
_cell.angle_alpha   90.00
_cell.angle_beta   90.00
_cell.angle_gamma   90.00
#
_symmetry.space_group_name_H-M   'P 1'
#
loop_
_entity.id
_entity.type
_entity.pdbx_description
1 polymer ?
#
loop_
_entity_poly.entity_id
_entity_poly.type
_entity_poly.pdbx_seq_one_letter_code
_entity_poly.pdbx_strand_id
1 'polypeptide(L)' 'MNEKTIRIRYNVTYEKSYTFPANANDEDCEIEEQIYNEMPTKEDEYTDAKVIRFEEPTIIDRGF' A
#
# COMPACT_ATOMS: atom_id res chain seq x y z
N MET A 1 23.88 27.88 -6.13
CA MET A 1 22.66 27.05 -6.11
C MET A 1 22.19 27.05 -4.67
N ASN A 2 21.01 27.62 -4.38
CA ASN A 2 20.54 27.74 -2.99
C ASN A 2 19.64 26.54 -2.68
N GLU A 3 20.07 25.71 -1.73
CA GLU A 3 19.30 24.57 -1.25
C GLU A 3 18.18 25.06 -0.32
N LYS A 4 16.96 24.54 -0.49
CA LYS A 4 15.82 24.82 0.38
C LYS A 4 15.23 23.50 0.87
N THR A 5 15.01 23.40 2.17
CA THR A 5 14.33 22.25 2.78
C THR A 5 12.82 22.43 2.71
N ILE A 6 12.12 21.43 2.17
CA ILE A 6 10.65 21.43 2.02
C ILE A 6 10.10 20.16 2.68
N ARG A 7 9.04 20.29 3.49
CA ARG A 7 8.28 19.13 3.98
C ARG A 7 7.02 18.96 3.14
N ILE A 8 6.84 17.76 2.61
CA ILE A 8 5.72 17.39 1.74
C ILE A 8 4.94 16.27 2.41
N ARG A 9 3.60 16.32 2.32
CA ARG A 9 2.71 15.24 2.70
C ARG A 9 1.93 14.76 1.48
N TYR A 10 1.86 13.46 1.29
CA TYR A 10 1.02 12.79 0.28
C TYR A 10 0.63 11.41 0.80
N ASN A 11 -0.47 10.87 0.29
CA ASN A 11 -0.84 9.47 0.51
C ASN A 11 -0.50 8.65 -0.73
N VAL A 12 -0.23 7.36 -0.51
CA VAL A 12 0.11 6.39 -1.56
C VAL A 12 -0.93 5.29 -1.54
N THR A 13 -1.56 5.03 -2.67
CA THR A 13 -2.44 3.86 -2.87
C THR A 13 -1.70 2.84 -3.70
N TYR A 14 -1.75 1.59 -3.27
CA TYR A 14 -1.07 0.46 -3.91
C TYR A 14 -2.02 -0.71 -4.15
N GLU A 15 -1.74 -1.48 -5.19
CA GLU A 15 -2.45 -2.73 -5.49
C GLU A 15 -1.40 -3.81 -5.78
N LYS A 16 -1.73 -5.04 -5.36
CA LYS A 16 -0.92 -6.22 -5.63
C LYS A 16 -1.82 -7.31 -6.15
N SER A 17 -1.45 -7.88 -7.30
CA SER A 17 -2.01 -9.15 -7.73
C SER A 17 -1.25 -10.27 -7.02
N TYR A 18 -1.98 -11.13 -6.32
CA TYR A 18 -1.42 -12.25 -5.56
C TYR A 18 -2.24 -13.50 -5.88
N THR A 19 -1.54 -14.63 -6.04
CA THR A 19 -2.19 -15.93 -6.28
C THR A 19 -2.40 -16.61 -4.93
N PHE A 20 -3.65 -16.67 -4.50
CA PHE A 20 -4.04 -17.33 -3.25
C PHE A 20 -4.56 -18.74 -3.54
N PRO A 21 -4.13 -19.77 -2.78
CA PRO A 21 -4.66 -21.12 -2.92
C PRO A 21 -6.06 -21.21 -2.30
N ALA A 22 -7.09 -20.92 -3.10
CA ALA A 22 -8.50 -21.08 -2.74
C ALA A 22 -9.12 -22.33 -3.38
N ASN A 23 -10.10 -22.94 -2.71
CA ASN A 23 -10.95 -23.98 -3.29
C ASN A 23 -12.05 -23.35 -4.13
N ALA A 24 -12.58 -24.11 -5.10
CA ALA A 24 -13.62 -23.63 -6.00
C ALA A 24 -14.97 -23.30 -5.32
N ASN A 25 -15.16 -23.69 -4.05
CA ASN A 25 -16.37 -23.46 -3.27
C ASN A 25 -16.18 -22.43 -2.15
N ASP A 26 -14.96 -21.90 -1.97
CA ASP A 26 -14.72 -20.91 -0.91
C ASP A 26 -15.45 -19.61 -1.29
N GLU A 27 -16.19 -19.03 -0.35
CA GLU A 27 -16.81 -17.73 -0.57
C GLU A 27 -15.74 -16.62 -0.54
N ASP A 28 -15.97 -15.54 -1.30
CA ASP A 28 -15.03 -14.41 -1.35
C ASP A 28 -14.71 -13.87 0.05
N CYS A 29 -15.69 -13.85 0.96
CA CYS A 29 -15.52 -13.40 2.34
C CYS A 29 -14.59 -14.31 3.17
N GLU A 30 -14.60 -15.62 2.92
CA GLU A 30 -13.71 -16.58 3.59
C GLU A 30 -12.27 -16.40 3.10
N ILE A 31 -12.09 -16.15 1.79
CA ILE A 31 -10.80 -15.87 1.18
C ILE A 31 -10.21 -14.56 1.72
N GLU A 32 -11.03 -13.51 1.80
CA GLU A 32 -10.63 -12.21 2.36
C GLU A 32 -10.19 -12.32 3.83
N GLU A 33 -10.92 -13.07 4.65
CA GLU A 33 -10.58 -13.30 6.06
C GLU A 33 -9.25 -14.05 6.21
N GLN A 34 -9.01 -15.09 5.40
CA GLN A 34 -7.75 -15.84 5.42
C GLN A 34 -6.56 -14.95 5.04
N ILE A 35 -6.68 -14.16 3.97
CA ILE A 35 -5.64 -13.21 3.55
C ILE A 35 -5.36 -12.19 4.67
N TYR A 36 -6.40 -11.62 5.28
CA TYR A 36 -6.26 -10.66 6.38
C TYR A 36 -5.46 -11.25 7.56
N ASN A 37 -5.72 -12.52 7.90
CA ASN A 37 -5.03 -13.21 8.99
C ASN A 37 -3.57 -13.56 8.66
N GLU A 38 -3.24 -13.84 7.39
CA GLU A 38 -1.87 -14.18 6.99
C GLU A 38 -0.95 -12.95 6.80
N MET A 39 -1.52 -11.81 6.37
CA MET A 39 -0.80 -10.58 6.04
C MET A 39 0.24 -10.14 7.09
N PRO A 40 -0.07 -10.09 8.41
CA PRO A 40 0.89 -9.65 9.42
C PRO A 40 2.14 -10.53 9.54
N THR A 41 2.04 -11.80 9.13
CA THR A 41 3.12 -12.79 9.26
C THR A 41 3.93 -12.98 7.97
N LYS A 42 3.40 -12.51 6.83
CA LYS A 42 4.00 -12.65 5.51
C LYS A 42 4.09 -11.29 4.79
N GLU A 43 4.44 -10.25 5.53
CA GLU A 43 4.42 -8.86 5.05
C GLU A 43 5.17 -8.70 3.71
N ASP A 44 6.34 -9.31 3.55
CA ASP A 44 7.12 -9.30 2.29
C ASP A 44 6.33 -9.89 1.09
N GLU A 45 5.55 -10.96 1.32
CA GLU A 45 4.71 -11.56 0.29
C GLU A 45 3.51 -10.69 -0.09
N TYR A 46 3.17 -9.68 0.71
CA TYR A 46 2.06 -8.75 0.44
C TYR A 46 2.51 -7.31 0.13
N THR A 47 3.82 -6.98 0.19
CA THR A 47 4.31 -5.59 0.13
C THR A 47 5.04 -5.13 -1.14
N ASP A 48 5.30 -5.98 -2.15
CA ASP A 48 5.74 -5.54 -3.50
C ASP A 48 4.66 -4.79 -4.34
N ALA A 49 3.83 -3.98 -3.69
CA ALA A 49 2.65 -3.42 -4.30
C ALA A 49 3.00 -2.30 -5.29
N LYS A 50 2.34 -2.33 -6.46
CA LYS A 50 2.53 -1.32 -7.50
C LYS A 50 1.82 -0.05 -7.07
N VAL A 51 2.53 1.09 -7.04
CA VAL A 51 1.91 2.38 -6.76
C VAL A 51 0.93 2.71 -7.88
N ILE A 52 -0.34 2.84 -7.52
CA ILE A 52 -1.41 3.18 -8.47
C ILE A 52 -1.53 4.69 -8.59
N ARG A 53 -1.39 5.41 -7.46
CA ARG A 53 -1.60 6.85 -7.41
C ARG A 53 -0.84 7.48 -6.25
N PHE A 54 -0.25 8.64 -6.55
CA PHE A 54 0.11 9.64 -5.55
C PHE A 54 -1.04 10.65 -5.46
N GLU A 55 -1.55 10.90 -4.26
CA GLU A 55 -2.39 12.08 -4.06
C GLU A 55 -1.57 13.36 -4.22
N GLU A 56 -2.23 14.47 -4.58
CA GLU A 56 -1.54 15.73 -4.84
C GLU A 56 -0.69 16.15 -3.62
N PRO A 57 0.63 16.34 -3.81
CA PRO A 57 1.52 16.64 -2.70
C PRO A 57 1.21 18.02 -2.14
N THR A 58 1.00 18.09 -0.82
CA THR A 58 0.80 19.36 -0.12
C THR A 58 2.11 19.75 0.58
N ILE A 59 2.59 20.97 0.30
CA ILE A 59 3.72 21.54 1.03
C ILE A 59 3.21 22.02 2.38
N ILE A 60 3.69 21.41 3.45
CA ILE A 60 3.24 21.70 4.82
C ILE A 60 4.21 22.60 5.58
N ASP A 61 5.46 22.73 5.10
CA ASP A 61 6.45 23.59 5.70
C ASP A 61 7.50 24.04 4.67
N ARG A 62 7.90 25.30 4.77
CA ARG A 62 9.01 25.92 4.04
C ARG A 62 9.82 26.68 5.06
N GLY A 63 10.94 26.10 5.51
CA GLY A 63 11.78 26.72 6.54
C GLY A 63 12.18 28.15 6.16
N PHE A 64 11.77 29.10 6.97
CA PHE A 64 12.33 30.44 7.10
C PHE A 64 12.68 30.69 8.55
#